data_AF-A0A946S7B8-F1
#
_entry.id   AF-A0A946S7B8-F1
#
_cell.length_a   1.000
_cell.length_b   1.000
_cell.length_c   1.000
_cell.angle_alpha   90.00
_cell.angle_beta   90.00
_cell.angle_gamma   90.00
#
_symmetry.space_group_name_H-M   'P 1'
#
loop_
_entity.id
_entity.type
_entity.pdbx_description
1 polymer ?
#
loop_
_entity_poly.entity_id
_entity_poly.type
_entity_poly.pdbx_seq_one_letter_code
_entity_poly.pdbx_strand_id
1 'polypeptide(L)'
;LFSAMIEARSCERFRLLTEKLTDPDLVEFYRELMISEAHHYTTFLKFARKYGGNIDVDARWQKFLDFEGEVIKRYGIVETMHG
;
A
#
# COMPACT_ATOMS: atom_id res chain seq x y z
N LEU A 1 5.38 2.88 9.96
CA LEU A 1 3.98 2.39 9.85
C LEU A 1 3.17 3.19 8.84
N PHE A 2 3.12 4.53 8.93
CA PHE A 2 2.37 5.32 7.94
C PHE A 2 2.88 5.15 6.50
N SER A 3 4.20 5.23 6.28
CA SER A 3 4.80 4.92 4.97
C SER A 3 4.45 3.51 4.49
N ALA A 4 4.54 2.50 5.37
CA ALA A 4 4.14 1.13 5.01
C ALA A 4 2.68 1.03 4.52
N MET A 5 1.77 1.82 5.10
CA MET A 5 0.37 1.86 4.71
C MET A 5 0.17 2.45 3.32
N ILE A 6 0.87 3.54 3.02
CA ILE A 6 0.84 4.18 1.71
C ILE A 6 1.34 3.20 0.65
N GLU A 7 2.50 2.56 0.88
CA GLU A 7 3.06 1.60 -0.09
C GLU A 7 2.19 0.35 -0.24
N ALA A 8 1.57 -0.14 0.84
CA ALA A 8 0.64 -1.25 0.75
C ALA A 8 -0.58 -0.92 -0.13
N ARG A 9 -1.10 0.31 -0.04
CA ARG A 9 -2.20 0.78 -0.90
C ARG A 9 -1.76 1.00 -2.35
N SER A 10 -0.57 1.56 -2.58
CA SER A 10 0.03 1.68 -3.91
C SER A 10 0.16 0.31 -4.56
N CYS A 11 0.69 -0.68 -3.83
CA CYS A 11 0.82 -2.07 -4.26
C CYS A 11 -0.54 -2.67 -4.67
N GLU A 12 -1.58 -2.50 -3.85
CA GLU A 12 -2.92 -3.01 -4.18
C GLU A 12 -3.49 -2.38 -5.46
N ARG A 13 -3.34 -1.07 -5.64
CA ARG A 13 -3.80 -0.39 -6.86
C ARG A 13 -3.01 -0.78 -8.10
N PHE A 14 -1.68 -0.92 -8.02
CA PHE A 14 -0.87 -1.38 -9.14
C PHE A 14 -1.22 -2.81 -9.55
N ARG A 15 -1.55 -3.68 -8.58
CA ARG A 15 -2.10 -5.01 -8.88
C ARG A 15 -3.41 -4.91 -9.67
N LEU A 16 -4.35 -4.07 -9.24
CA LEU A 16 -5.61 -3.86 -9.96
C LEU A 16 -5.38 -3.34 -11.38
N LEU A 17 -4.45 -2.39 -11.58
CA LEU A 17 -4.09 -1.92 -12.92
C LEU A 17 -3.52 -3.04 -13.78
N THR A 18 -2.62 -3.84 -13.24
CA THR A 18 -2.03 -5.01 -13.93
C THR A 18 -3.11 -6.02 -14.35
N GLU A 19 -4.14 -6.21 -13.54
CA GLU A 19 -5.26 -7.13 -13.81
C GLU A 19 -6.29 -6.59 -14.82
N LYS A 20 -6.34 -5.28 -15.04
CA LYS A 20 -7.40 -4.62 -15.85
C LYS A 20 -6.89 -4.02 -17.15
N LEU A 21 -5.62 -3.65 -17.24
CA LEU A 21 -5.03 -3.08 -18.44
C LEU A 21 -4.82 -4.17 -19.50
N THR A 22 -4.96 -3.78 -20.76
CA THR A 22 -4.74 -4.65 -21.93
C THR A 22 -3.46 -4.33 -22.67
N ASP A 23 -2.87 -3.16 -22.42
CA ASP A 23 -1.60 -2.73 -22.99
C ASP A 23 -0.45 -3.49 -22.32
N PRO A 24 0.31 -4.32 -23.06
CA PRO A 24 1.37 -5.16 -22.48
C PRO A 24 2.49 -4.37 -21.79
N ASP A 25 2.86 -3.21 -22.33
CA ASP A 25 3.96 -2.40 -21.80
C ASP A 25 3.55 -1.77 -20.47
N LEU A 26 2.31 -1.28 -20.38
CA LEU A 26 1.77 -0.76 -19.13
C LEU A 26 1.55 -1.86 -18.09
N VAL A 27 1.10 -3.05 -18.50
CA VAL A 27 0.94 -4.20 -17.59
C VAL A 27 2.27 -4.59 -16.95
N GLU A 28 3.33 -4.69 -17.74
CA GLU A 28 4.64 -5.04 -17.20
C GLU A 28 5.20 -3.91 -16.32
N PHE A 29 5.06 -2.65 -16.74
CA PHE A 29 5.48 -1.50 -15.95
C PHE A 29 4.80 -1.45 -14.57
N TYR A 30 3.48 -1.58 -14.50
CA TYR A 30 2.77 -1.56 -13.20
C TYR A 30 3.03 -2.81 -12.36
N ARG A 31 3.33 -3.96 -12.99
CA ARG A 31 3.78 -5.16 -12.27
C ARG A 31 5.11 -4.93 -11.58
N GLU A 32 6.09 -4.34 -12.26
CA GLU A 32 7.39 -4.02 -11.66
C GLU A 32 7.23 -3.04 -10.48
N LEU A 33 6.39 -2.01 -10.64
CA LEU A 33 6.07 -1.08 -9.55
C LEU A 33 5.40 -1.79 -8.37
N MET A 34 4.41 -2.66 -8.61
CA MET A 34 3.76 -3.46 -7.56
C MET A 34 4.78 -4.27 -6.75
N ILE A 35 5.74 -4.92 -7.42
CA ILE A 35 6.79 -5.70 -6.76
C ILE A 35 7.69 -4.79 -5.91
N SER A 36 8.04 -3.62 -6.42
CA SER A 36 8.82 -2.62 -5.67
C SER A 36 8.10 -2.18 -4.40
N GLU A 37 6.80 -1.83 -4.49
CA GLU A 37 6.03 -1.41 -3.33
C GLU A 37 5.84 -2.53 -2.30
N ALA A 38 5.76 -3.79 -2.74
CA ALA A 38 5.75 -4.93 -1.86
C ALA A 38 7.03 -5.02 -0.99
N HIS A 39 8.19 -4.76 -1.60
CA HIS A 39 9.44 -4.67 -0.87
C HIS A 39 9.47 -3.45 0.06
N HIS A 40 8.96 -2.30 -0.36
CA HIS A 40 8.93 -1.09 0.47
C HIS A 40 8.06 -1.27 1.71
N TYR A 41 6.80 -1.69 1.58
CA TYR A 41 5.92 -1.80 2.75
C TYR A 41 6.43 -2.84 3.75
N THR A 42 6.96 -3.97 3.25
CA THR A 42 7.54 -5.01 4.12
C THR A 42 8.79 -4.50 4.84
N THR A 43 9.62 -3.70 4.17
CA THR A 43 10.81 -3.06 4.77
C THR A 43 10.40 -2.08 5.87
N PHE A 44 9.44 -1.20 5.62
CA PHE A 44 8.95 -0.27 6.65
C PHE A 44 8.30 -0.99 7.84
N LEU A 45 7.59 -2.09 7.63
CA LEU A 45 7.07 -2.93 8.72
C LEU A 45 8.19 -3.60 9.52
N LYS A 46 9.21 -4.14 8.85
CA LYS A 46 10.39 -4.72 9.51
C LYS A 46 11.11 -3.68 10.37
N PHE A 47 11.30 -2.47 9.87
CA PHE A 47 11.88 -1.37 10.65
C PHE A 47 10.99 -0.95 11.82
N ALA A 48 9.68 -0.89 11.64
CA ALA A 48 8.77 -0.61 12.75
C ALA A 48 8.88 -1.67 13.85
N ARG A 49 8.93 -2.96 13.50
CA ARG A 49 9.12 -4.06 14.48
C ARG A 49 10.49 -4.02 15.14
N LYS A 50 11.54 -3.71 14.38
CA LYS A 50 12.92 -3.66 14.90
C LYS A 50 13.17 -2.47 15.83
N TYR A 51 12.64 -1.30 15.50
CA TYR A 51 12.95 -0.04 16.19
C TYR A 51 11.79 0.48 17.04
N GLY A 52 10.64 -0.20 17.05
CA GLY A 52 9.43 0.21 17.78
C GLY A 52 9.50 0.07 19.30
N GLY A 53 10.56 -0.54 19.84
CA GLY A 53 10.74 -0.73 21.27
C GLY A 53 9.59 -1.54 21.87
N ASN A 54 8.83 -0.93 22.78
CA ASN A 54 7.71 -1.56 23.48
C ASN A 54 6.35 -1.37 22.79
N ILE A 55 6.33 -0.77 21.59
CA ILE A 55 5.08 -0.60 20.83
C ILE A 55 4.65 -1.94 20.28
N ASP A 56 3.40 -2.32 20.51
CA ASP A 56 2.75 -3.40 19.76
C ASP A 56 2.48 -2.92 18.32
N VAL A 57 3.45 -3.25 17.45
CA VAL A 57 3.47 -2.80 16.05
C VAL A 57 2.32 -3.40 15.26
N ASP A 58 1.97 -4.66 15.52
CA ASP A 58 0.93 -5.36 14.76
C ASP A 58 -0.46 -4.85 15.17
N ALA A 59 -0.71 -4.62 16.46
CA ALA A 59 -1.94 -3.95 16.91
C ALA A 59 -2.06 -2.52 16.38
N ARG A 60 -0.95 -1.77 16.32
CA ARG A 60 -0.96 -0.41 15.75
C ARG A 60 -1.19 -0.43 14.25
N TRP A 61 -0.62 -1.41 13.55
CA TRP A 61 -0.81 -1.62 12.12
C TRP A 61 -2.26 -1.94 11.78
N GLN A 62 -2.90 -2.84 12.54
CA GLN A 62 -4.32 -3.14 12.33
C GLN A 62 -5.20 -1.89 12.46
N LYS A 63 -4.98 -1.06 13.49
CA LYS A 63 -5.69 0.22 13.65
C LYS A 63 -5.51 1.17 12.47
N PHE A 64 -4.33 1.15 11.83
CA PHE A 64 -4.05 1.95 10.65
C PHE A 64 -4.83 1.44 9.43
N LEU A 65 -4.84 0.12 9.21
CA LEU A 65 -5.61 -0.50 8.13
C LEU A 65 -7.12 -0.24 8.28
N ASP A 66 -7.66 -0.38 9.50
CA ASP A 66 -9.08 -0.12 9.77
C ASP A 66 -9.43 1.34 9.45
N PHE A 67 -8.60 2.29 9.89
CA PHE A 67 -8.82 3.71 9.63
C PHE A 67 -8.66 4.06 8.14
N GLU A 68 -7.64 3.53 7.48
CA GLU A 68 -7.39 3.79 6.06
C GLU A 68 -8.52 3.27 5.17
N GLY A 69 -9.11 2.12 5.52
CA GLY A 69 -10.31 1.62 4.87
C GLY A 69 -11.49 2.60 4.97
N GLU A 70 -11.64 3.31 6.09
CA GLU A 70 -12.65 4.37 6.23
C GLU A 70 -12.30 5.64 5.45
N VAL A 71 -11.01 5.97 5.31
CA VAL A 71 -10.57 7.10 4.48
C VAL A 71 -10.87 6.85 3.01
N ILE A 72 -10.56 5.65 2.49
CA ILE A 72 -10.80 5.29 1.10
C ILE A 72 -12.29 5.39 0.74
N LYS A 73 -13.20 4.99 1.64
CA LYS A 73 -14.65 5.12 1.43
C LYS A 73 -15.14 6.57 1.32
N ARG A 74 -14.36 7.55 1.79
CA ARG A 74 -14.72 8.97 1.81
C ARG A 74 -14.12 9.75 0.64
N TYR A 75 -13.18 9.17 -0.11
CA TYR A 75 -12.62 9.86 -1.27
C TYR A 75 -13.66 10.02 -2.38
N GLY A 76 -13.49 11.09 -3.15
CA GLY A 76 -14.41 11.49 -4.21
C GLY A 76 -14.26 10.63 -5.46
N ILE A 77 -14.85 11.10 -6.55
CA ILE A 77 -14.78 10.46 -7.87
C ILE A 77 -13.58 10.92 -8.72
N VAL A 78 -12.64 11.66 -8.12
CA VAL A 78 -11.48 12.19 -8.85
C VAL A 78 -10.43 11.09 -8.94
N GLU A 79 -9.98 10.75 -10.13
CA GLU A 79 -9.10 9.61 -10.34
C GLU A 79 -7.66 9.94 -9.91
N THR A 80 -7.32 9.63 -8.66
CA THR A 80 -5.92 9.64 -8.19
C THR A 80 -5.48 8.29 -7.62
N MET A 81 -4.16 8.12 -7.51
CA MET A 81 -3.56 6.92 -6.92
C MET A 81 -3.91 6.71 -5.45
N HIS A 82 -4.42 7.71 -4.72
CA HIS A 82 -4.82 7.52 -3.32
C HIS A 82 -6.26 7.87 -3.00
N GLY A 83 -7.04 8.34 -3.98
CA GLY A 83 -8.44 8.67 -3.83
C GLY A 83 -8.90 9.78 -4.77
#